data_AF-A0A6B2XHK1-F1
#
_entry.id   AF-A0A6B2XHK1-F1
#
_cell.length_a   1.000
_cell.length_b   1.000
_cell.length_c   1.000
_cell.angle_alpha   90.00
_cell.angle_beta   90.00
_cell.angle_gamma   90.00
#
_symmetry.space_group_name_H-M   'P 1'
#
loop_
_entity.id
_entity.type
_entity.pdbx_description
1 polymer ?
#
loop_
_entity_poly.entity_id
_entity_poly.type
_entity_poly.pdbx_seq_one_letter_code
_entity_poly.pdbx_strand_id
1 'polypeptide(L)'
;MITHENFATEPWQLRETALDLDVLAQSESVFALSNGHLGWRGNLDEGEPHGLPGSYLNSVYTSRPLPYAEAGYGYPESGQTTVNVTDGKVIRLLVDDHPFDLRYGELLS
;
A
#
# COMPACT_ATOMS: atom_id res chain seq x y z
N MET A 1 10.62 -15.34 -2.14
CA MET A 1 11.28 -14.63 -1.02
C MET A 1 11.75 -13.29 -1.58
N ILE A 2 11.50 -12.17 -0.90
CA ILE A 2 12.02 -10.87 -1.33
C ILE A 2 13.51 -10.85 -1.01
N THR A 3 14.36 -10.79 -2.04
CA THR A 3 15.83 -10.84 -1.92
C THR A 3 16.48 -9.55 -2.42
N HIS A 4 15.73 -8.45 -2.43
CA HIS A 4 16.21 -7.18 -2.98
C HIS A 4 17.28 -6.59 -2.07
N GLU A 5 18.39 -6.16 -2.66
CA GLU A 5 19.60 -5.75 -1.94
C GLU A 5 19.41 -4.51 -1.06
N ASN A 6 18.42 -3.68 -1.39
CA ASN A 6 18.10 -2.48 -0.61
C ASN A 6 17.45 -2.78 0.76
N PHE A 7 16.98 -4.00 1.05
CA PHE A 7 16.40 -4.32 2.35
C PHE A 7 17.43 -4.96 3.28
N ALA A 8 17.93 -4.18 4.24
CA ALA A 8 18.76 -4.67 5.33
C ALA A 8 17.87 -5.24 6.45
N THR A 9 18.15 -6.49 6.85
CA THR A 9 17.46 -7.16 7.96
C THR A 9 18.31 -7.10 9.22
N GLU A 10 17.76 -6.52 10.27
CA GLU A 10 18.38 -6.37 11.59
C GLU A 10 17.46 -7.02 12.66
N PRO A 11 17.94 -7.33 13.88
CA PRO A 11 17.19 -8.17 14.83
C PRO A 11 15.75 -7.71 15.12
N TRP A 12 15.50 -6.40 15.10
CA TRP A 12 14.19 -5.80 15.39
C TRP A 12 13.83 -4.68 14.40
N GLN A 13 14.54 -4.60 13.27
CA GLN A 13 14.35 -3.53 12.31
C GLN A 13 14.49 -4.08 10.89
N LEU A 14 13.59 -3.63 10.03
CA LEU A 14 13.74 -3.72 8.60
C LEU A 14 14.06 -2.32 8.08
N ARG A 15 15.09 -2.19 7.25
CA ARG A 15 15.52 -0.91 6.72
C ARG A 15 15.69 -1.00 5.22
N GLU A 16 15.11 -0.04 4.51
CA GLU A 16 15.41 0.23 3.11
C GLU A 16 16.58 1.22 3.06
N THR A 17 17.70 0.81 2.47
CA THR A 17 18.95 1.59 2.48
C THR A 17 19.07 2.54 1.30
N ALA A 18 18.25 2.36 0.27
CA ALA A 18 18.20 3.21 -0.92
C ALA A 18 16.79 3.16 -1.53
N LEU A 19 16.33 4.31 -2.02
CA LEU A 19 15.06 4.42 -2.74
C LEU A 19 15.22 3.83 -4.15
N ASP A 20 14.38 2.86 -4.48
CA ASP A 20 14.25 2.33 -5.84
C ASP A 20 12.79 2.38 -6.28
N LEU A 21 12.53 3.24 -7.28
CA LEU A 21 11.18 3.50 -7.76
C LEU A 21 10.55 2.29 -8.48
N ASP A 22 11.36 1.37 -9.01
CA ASP A 22 10.89 0.19 -9.74
C ASP A 22 10.33 -0.88 -8.79
N VAL A 23 10.58 -0.76 -7.49
CA VAL A 23 10.14 -1.71 -6.45
C VAL A 23 9.24 -1.10 -5.37
N LEU A 24 8.65 0.07 -5.63
CA LEU A 24 7.76 0.74 -4.66
C LEU A 24 6.62 -0.16 -4.18
N ALA A 25 5.96 -0.91 -5.06
CA ALA A 25 4.85 -1.79 -4.67
C ALA A 25 5.28 -2.88 -3.67
N GLN A 26 6.55 -3.29 -3.72
CA GLN A 26 7.15 -4.23 -2.80
C GLN A 26 7.43 -3.53 -1.46
N SER A 27 8.13 -2.38 -1.46
CA SER A 27 8.41 -1.59 -0.25
C SER A 27 7.14 -1.23 0.51
N GLU A 28 6.10 -0.78 -0.19
CA GLU A 28 4.78 -0.46 0.37
C GLU A 28 4.07 -1.66 1.03
N SER A 29 4.29 -2.87 0.50
CA SER A 29 3.74 -4.10 1.10
C SER A 29 4.50 -4.48 2.36
N VAL A 30 5.81 -4.35 2.31
CA VAL A 30 6.75 -4.77 3.35
C VAL A 30 6.69 -3.86 4.57
N PHE A 31 6.54 -2.55 4.35
CA PHE A 31 6.44 -1.54 5.41
C PHE A 31 5.00 -1.20 5.81
N ALA A 32 4.03 -2.02 5.42
CA ALA A 32 2.64 -1.82 5.82
C ALA A 32 2.48 -1.90 7.36
N LEU A 33 1.67 -1.01 7.92
CA LEU A 33 1.35 -0.97 9.35
C LEU A 33 -0.14 -1.18 9.59
N SER A 34 -0.49 -1.77 10.73
CA SER A 34 -1.87 -1.99 11.13
C SER A 34 -2.02 -2.09 12.65
N ASN A 35 -3.18 -1.68 13.16
CA ASN A 35 -3.60 -1.88 14.55
C ASN A 35 -4.77 -2.87 14.70
N GLY A 36 -5.10 -3.61 13.63
CA GLY A 36 -6.21 -4.56 13.59
C GLY A 36 -7.58 -3.94 13.23
N HIS A 37 -7.74 -2.62 13.37
CA HIS A 37 -8.92 -1.88 12.88
C HIS A 37 -8.62 -1.09 11.61
N LEU A 38 -7.47 -0.41 11.57
CA LEU A 38 -6.98 0.36 10.45
C LEU A 38 -5.66 -0.23 9.98
N GLY A 39 -5.53 -0.44 8.67
CA GLY A 39 -4.30 -0.90 8.02
C GLY A 39 -3.95 -0.03 6.83
N TRP A 40 -2.67 0.30 6.71
CA TRP A 40 -2.11 1.15 5.67
C TRP A 40 -0.91 0.48 5.04
N ARG A 41 -0.82 0.55 3.72
CA ARG A 41 0.43 0.26 3.01
C ARG A 41 1.46 1.35 3.32
N GLY A 42 2.74 1.00 3.30
CA GLY A 42 3.86 1.90 3.54
C GLY A 42 4.11 2.83 2.36
N ASN A 43 3.09 3.57 1.93
CA ASN A 43 3.20 4.58 0.88
C ASN A 43 3.91 5.83 1.43
N LEU A 44 4.53 6.60 0.53
CA LEU A 44 5.04 7.94 0.84
C LEU A 44 3.89 8.87 1.27
N ASP A 45 4.13 9.68 2.29
CA ASP A 45 3.12 10.59 2.85
C ASP A 45 2.71 11.67 1.84
N GLU A 46 3.59 12.01 0.91
CA GLU A 46 3.32 12.93 -0.19
C GLU A 46 2.16 12.46 -1.07
N GLY A 47 1.87 11.16 -1.08
CA GLY A 47 0.81 10.52 -1.88
C GLY A 47 1.25 10.13 -3.29
N GLU A 48 2.32 10.73 -3.82
CA GLU A 48 2.95 10.36 -5.09
C GLU A 48 4.48 10.47 -4.94
N PRO A 49 5.27 9.59 -5.60
CA PRO A 49 4.84 8.42 -6.36
C PRO A 49 4.38 7.26 -5.46
N HIS A 50 3.56 6.36 -6.01
CA HIS A 50 3.20 5.09 -5.36
C HIS A 50 3.07 3.96 -6.41
N GLY A 51 3.27 2.72 -5.99
CA GLY A 51 3.02 1.53 -6.80
C GLY A 51 1.58 1.03 -6.66
N LEU A 52 1.16 0.71 -5.43
CA LEU A 52 -0.18 0.28 -5.09
C LEU A 52 -0.61 0.96 -3.78
N PRO A 53 -1.38 2.06 -3.81
CA PRO A 53 -1.79 2.73 -2.60
C PRO A 53 -2.90 1.91 -1.92
N GLY A 54 -2.89 1.83 -0.60
CA GLY A 54 -3.87 1.01 0.12
C GLY A 54 -4.12 1.48 1.54
N SER A 55 -5.39 1.81 1.79
CA SER A 55 -5.94 2.12 3.09
C SER A 55 -7.16 1.25 3.35
N TYR A 56 -7.17 0.52 4.46
CA TYR A 56 -8.20 -0.48 4.73
C TYR A 56 -8.73 -0.34 6.15
N LEU A 57 -10.05 -0.39 6.28
CA LEU A 57 -10.74 -0.50 7.54
C LEU A 57 -11.29 -1.92 7.68
N ASN A 58 -11.04 -2.53 8.83
CA ASN A 58 -11.59 -3.84 9.15
C ASN A 58 -13.12 -3.78 9.09
N SER A 59 -13.74 -4.83 8.57
CA SER A 59 -15.18 -4.95 8.31
C SER A 59 -15.75 -4.01 7.23
N VAL A 60 -14.93 -3.22 6.54
CA VAL A 60 -15.37 -2.45 5.37
C VAL A 60 -15.08 -3.24 4.09
N TYR A 61 -16.14 -3.72 3.45
CA TYR A 61 -16.05 -4.55 2.25
C TYR A 61 -17.18 -4.23 1.27
N THR A 62 -16.97 -4.64 0.02
CA THR A 62 -18.03 -4.67 -0.99
C THR A 62 -18.53 -6.10 -1.17
N SER A 63 -19.82 -6.24 -1.45
CA SER A 63 -20.44 -7.50 -1.84
C SER A 63 -20.78 -7.44 -3.32
N ARG A 64 -20.45 -8.50 -4.07
CA ARG A 64 -20.80 -8.63 -5.48
C ARG A 64 -21.48 -9.97 -5.74
N PRO A 65 -22.50 -10.03 -6.60
CA PRO A 65 -23.07 -11.31 -7.04
C PRO A 65 -21.99 -12.21 -7.66
N LEU A 66 -22.08 -13.51 -7.42
CA LEU A 66 -21.26 -14.52 -8.09
C LEU A 66 -22.12 -15.24 -9.13
N PRO A 67 -22.14 -14.78 -10.39
CA PRO A 67 -22.88 -15.48 -11.44
C PRO A 67 -22.19 -16.80 -11.74
N TYR A 68 -22.84 -17.91 -11.40
CA TYR A 68 -22.42 -19.24 -11.81
C TYR A 68 -23.02 -19.59 -13.17
N ALA A 69 -22.23 -20.27 -14.01
CA ALA A 69 -22.76 -20.83 -15.26
C ALA A 69 -23.82 -21.91 -15.00
N GLU A 70 -23.69 -22.64 -13.90
CA GLU A 70 -24.67 -23.62 -13.41
C GLU A 70 -24.87 -23.45 -11.90
N ALA A 71 -26.12 -23.45 -11.44
CA ALA A 71 -26.44 -23.32 -10.03
C ALA A 71 -26.21 -24.66 -9.28
N GLY A 72 -25.46 -24.61 -8.17
CA GLY A 72 -25.22 -25.75 -7.29
C GLY A 72 -25.75 -25.50 -5.88
N TYR A 73 -26.34 -26.51 -5.26
CA TYR A 73 -26.78 -26.41 -3.86
C TYR A 73 -25.60 -26.06 -2.94
N GLY A 74 -25.76 -25.00 -2.14
CA GLY A 74 -24.74 -24.53 -1.20
C GLY A 74 -23.68 -23.60 -1.79
N TYR A 75 -23.79 -23.20 -3.07
CA TYR A 75 -22.90 -22.21 -3.63
C TYR A 75 -23.21 -20.81 -3.09
N PRO A 76 -22.18 -20.02 -2.71
CA PRO A 76 -22.39 -18.68 -2.19
C PRO A 76 -22.91 -17.75 -3.28
N GLU A 77 -24.04 -17.10 -3.04
CA GLU A 77 -24.67 -16.20 -4.02
C GLU A 77 -23.86 -14.92 -4.27
N SER A 78 -23.01 -14.53 -3.31
CA SER A 78 -22.21 -13.31 -3.37
C SER A 78 -20.81 -13.51 -2.78
N GLY A 79 -19.84 -12.82 -3.36
CA GLY A 79 -18.49 -12.72 -2.85
C GLY A 79 -18.29 -11.39 -2.12
N GLN A 80 -17.56 -11.43 -1.01
CA GLN A 80 -17.17 -10.23 -0.26
C GLN A 80 -15.69 -9.95 -0.45
N THR A 81 -15.31 -8.68 -0.58
CA THR A 81 -13.91 -8.27 -0.74
C THR A 81 -13.68 -6.96 -0.03
N THR A 82 -12.65 -6.88 0.82
CA THR A 82 -12.20 -5.64 1.45
C THR A 82 -11.91 -4.60 0.38
N VAL A 83 -12.38 -3.39 0.58
CA VAL A 83 -12.16 -2.29 -0.37
C VAL A 83 -11.11 -1.32 0.15
N ASN A 84 -10.34 -0.75 -0.77
CA ASN A 84 -9.52 0.40 -0.47
C ASN A 84 -10.43 1.58 -0.12
N VAL A 85 -10.30 2.12 1.09
CA VAL A 85 -11.04 3.29 1.56
C VAL A 85 -10.26 4.57 1.27
N THR A 86 -10.86 5.72 1.59
CA THR A 86 -10.20 7.01 1.42
C THR A 86 -8.86 7.06 2.17
N ASP A 87 -7.84 7.58 1.49
CA ASP A 87 -6.53 7.76 2.09
C ASP A 87 -6.49 8.99 2.99
N GLY A 88 -6.38 8.76 4.30
CA GLY A 88 -6.26 9.81 5.30
C GLY A 88 -4.81 10.22 5.64
N LYS A 89 -3.81 9.62 4.97
CA LYS A 89 -2.39 9.81 5.27
C LYS A 89 -1.74 11.00 4.54
N VAL A 90 -2.36 11.44 3.44
CA VAL A 90 -1.69 12.32 2.46
C VAL A 90 -1.35 13.69 3.05
N ILE A 91 -0.07 14.07 2.99
CA ILE A 91 0.47 15.37 3.39
C ILE A 91 1.13 15.99 2.15
N ARG A 92 0.68 17.16 1.71
CA ARG A 92 1.31 17.87 0.58
C ARG A 92 2.29 18.91 1.10
N LEU A 93 3.56 18.72 0.78
CA LEU A 93 4.63 19.68 1.05
C LEU A 93 4.96 20.46 -0.22
N LEU A 94 5.12 21.78 -0.08
CA LEU A 94 5.59 22.67 -1.14
C LEU A 94 6.83 23.43 -0.67
N VAL A 95 7.77 23.63 -1.58
CA VAL A 95 8.97 24.46 -1.39
C VAL A 95 9.01 25.46 -2.53
N ASP A 96 8.93 26.75 -2.21
CA ASP A 96 8.85 27.83 -3.21
C ASP A 96 7.76 27.58 -4.28
N ASP A 97 6.56 27.17 -3.84
CA ASP A 97 5.41 26.80 -4.69
C ASP A 97 5.62 25.55 -5.58
N HIS A 98 6.73 24.84 -5.44
CA HIS A 98 6.96 23.55 -6.11
C HIS A 98 6.58 22.37 -5.21
N PRO A 99 5.87 21.35 -5.73
CA PRO A 99 5.54 20.17 -4.96
C PRO A 99 6.82 19.39 -4.61
N PHE A 100 6.94 18.98 -3.35
CA PHE A 100 7.97 18.02 -2.94
C PHE A 100 7.61 16.64 -3.49
N ASP A 101 8.49 16.08 -4.32
CA ASP A 101 8.25 14.83 -5.05
C ASP A 101 9.58 14.11 -5.28
N LEU A 102 9.67 12.87 -4.77
CA LEU A 102 10.91 12.09 -4.75
C LEU A 102 11.39 11.65 -6.14
N ARG A 103 10.59 11.84 -7.20
CA ARG A 103 11.02 11.59 -8.58
C ARG A 103 11.98 12.65 -9.09
N TYR A 104 12.01 13.82 -8.44
CA TYR A 104 12.82 14.95 -8.86
C TYR A 104 13.83 15.31 -7.77
N GLY A 105 15.07 15.59 -8.19
CA GLY A 105 16.15 15.98 -7.31
C GLY A 105 17.10 14.83 -6.95
N GLU A 106 17.89 15.04 -5.92
CA GLU A 106 18.91 14.12 -5.43
C GLU A 106 18.63 13.81 -3.95
N LEU A 107 18.47 12.53 -3.64
CA LEU A 107 18.31 12.07 -2.26
C LEU A 107 19.71 11.95 -1.63
N LEU A 108 19.93 12.70 -0.55
CA LEU A 108 21.18 12.64 0.22
C LEU A 108 21.06 11.61 1.34
N SER A 109 22.04 10.71 1.47
CA SER A 109 22.10 9.64 2.47
C SER A 109 23.05 9.93 3.62
#